data_AF-A0A413Q829-F1
#
_entry.id   AF-A0A413Q829-F1
#
_cell.length_a   1.000
_cell.length_b   1.000
_cell.length_c   1.000
_cell.angle_alpha   90.00
_cell.angle_beta   90.00
_cell.angle_gamma   90.00
#
_symmetry.space_group_name_H-M   'P 1'
#
loop_
_entity.id
_entity.type
_entity.pdbx_description
1 polymer ?
#
loop_
_entity_poly.entity_id
_entity_poly.type
_entity_poly.pdbx_seq_one_letter_code
_entity_poly.pdbx_strand_id
1 'polypeptide(L)'
;MEDVRYARCGKFDIIAIKNDGSVWSWGTTYESMTFENYAVSFIKKPEKILDNAVLVTGGTFHAALLNDGTVWTWGYNPADNCGIADSLVVKTPTKVASDVIMVWTGRLQYNSDKYSLAGFDGEYPAEMMNTVIEKNDGSYWICGEGIGTEQKTVSGETEYTVTCSSKFVPYEFSK
;
A
#
# COMPACT_ATOMS: atom_id res chain seq x y z
N MET A 1 -11.01 17.73 13.62
CA MET A 1 -9.55 17.72 13.40
C MET A 1 -9.22 18.97 12.60
N GLU A 2 -8.20 19.70 13.00
CA GLU A 2 -7.74 20.94 12.35
C GLU A 2 -6.37 20.71 11.67
N ASP A 3 -5.92 21.65 10.84
CA ASP A 3 -4.63 21.64 10.11
C ASP A 3 -4.37 20.39 9.25
N VAL A 4 -5.44 19.79 8.71
CA VAL A 4 -5.35 18.67 7.77
C VAL A 4 -4.83 19.18 6.42
N ARG A 5 -3.71 18.63 5.97
CA ARG A 5 -3.14 18.90 4.64
C ARG A 5 -3.80 18.05 3.57
N TYR A 6 -4.06 16.79 3.88
CA TYR A 6 -4.65 15.82 2.96
C TYR A 6 -5.35 14.70 3.74
N ALA A 7 -6.43 14.15 3.17
CA ALA A 7 -7.10 12.98 3.69
C ALA A 7 -7.62 12.11 2.54
N ARG A 8 -7.70 10.81 2.77
CA ARG A 8 -8.21 9.83 1.82
C ARG A 8 -9.07 8.80 2.55
N CYS A 9 -10.21 8.47 1.97
CA CYS A 9 -10.99 7.31 2.40
C CYS A 9 -10.36 6.05 1.81
N GLY A 10 -10.05 5.09 2.67
CA GLY A 10 -9.83 3.71 2.28
C GLY A 10 -11.16 2.99 2.03
N LYS A 11 -11.12 1.65 1.94
CA LYS A 11 -12.34 0.84 1.77
C LYS A 11 -13.26 0.94 2.99
N PHE A 12 -12.68 0.96 4.19
CA PHE A 12 -13.42 0.96 5.45
C PHE A 12 -12.86 1.91 6.51
N ASP A 13 -11.77 2.60 6.22
CA ASP A 13 -11.10 3.56 7.11
C ASP A 13 -10.83 4.89 6.40
N ILE A 14 -10.33 5.85 7.15
CA ILE A 14 -9.87 7.15 6.65
C ILE A 14 -8.44 7.34 7.15
N ILE A 15 -7.56 7.76 6.25
CA ILE A 15 -6.22 8.22 6.58
C ILE A 15 -6.14 9.74 6.35
N ALA A 16 -5.51 10.47 7.26
CA ALA A 16 -5.30 11.90 7.16
C ALA A 16 -3.87 12.26 7.55
N ILE A 17 -3.32 13.28 6.89
CA ILE A 17 -2.03 13.86 7.22
C ILE A 17 -2.20 15.35 7.50
N LYS A 18 -1.61 15.81 8.59
CA LYS A 18 -1.60 17.22 9.00
C LYS A 18 -0.40 17.96 8.42
N ASN A 19 -0.44 19.29 8.46
CA ASN A 19 0.68 20.15 8.03
C ASN A 19 1.96 19.92 8.85
N ASP A 20 1.85 19.46 10.10
CA ASP A 20 2.97 19.08 10.96
C ASP A 20 3.60 17.72 10.61
N GLY A 21 3.06 17.00 9.61
CA GLY A 21 3.53 15.68 9.19
C GLY A 21 3.00 14.52 10.03
N SER A 22 2.14 14.76 11.04
CA SER A 22 1.47 13.67 11.76
C SER A 22 0.41 12.99 10.89
N VAL A 23 0.37 11.66 10.94
CA VAL A 23 -0.61 10.82 10.25
C VAL A 23 -1.61 10.27 11.25
N TRP A 24 -2.87 10.33 10.88
CA TRP A 24 -4.00 9.91 11.69
C TRP A 24 -4.86 8.92 10.90
N SER A 25 -5.39 7.90 11.57
CA SER A 25 -6.35 6.96 10.99
C SER A 25 -7.53 6.71 11.93
N TRP A 26 -8.69 6.43 11.35
CA TRP A 26 -9.89 5.97 12.05
C TRP A 26 -10.82 5.21 11.12
N GLY A 27 -11.80 4.51 11.70
CA GLY A 27 -12.68 3.60 10.97
C GLY A 27 -12.31 2.15 11.23
N THR A 28 -12.57 1.27 10.27
CA THR A 28 -12.39 -0.17 10.44
C THR A 28 -10.97 -0.59 10.11
N THR A 29 -10.28 -1.22 11.05
CA THR A 29 -8.98 -1.83 10.85
C THR A 29 -9.10 -3.35 10.85
N TYR A 30 -8.30 -4.01 10.01
CA TYR A 30 -8.20 -5.46 10.04
C TYR A 30 -7.32 -5.91 11.22
N GLU A 31 -7.81 -6.87 12.00
CA GLU A 31 -7.06 -7.48 13.09
C GLU A 31 -6.49 -8.84 12.69
N SER A 32 -7.23 -9.59 11.90
CA SER A 32 -6.76 -10.83 11.31
C SER A 32 -7.60 -11.13 10.10
N MET A 33 -7.00 -11.85 9.15
CA MET A 33 -7.73 -12.45 8.06
C MET A 33 -7.24 -13.87 7.87
N THR A 34 -8.17 -14.79 7.70
CA THR A 34 -7.97 -16.15 7.19
C THR A 34 -9.01 -16.39 6.09
N PHE A 35 -8.95 -17.55 5.44
CA PHE A 35 -9.96 -17.95 4.45
C PHE A 35 -11.39 -17.92 5.01
N GLU A 36 -11.60 -18.50 6.18
CA GLU A 36 -12.93 -18.74 6.71
C GLU A 36 -13.46 -17.57 7.55
N ASN A 37 -12.56 -16.73 8.07
CA ASN A 37 -12.91 -15.71 9.05
C ASN A 37 -12.01 -14.47 8.93
N TYR A 38 -12.59 -13.32 9.28
CA TYR A 38 -11.83 -12.10 9.50
C TYR A 38 -12.30 -11.43 10.79
N ALA A 39 -11.35 -10.77 11.46
CA ALA A 39 -11.63 -9.96 12.63
C ALA A 39 -11.28 -8.51 12.30
N VAL A 40 -12.13 -7.59 12.75
CA VAL A 40 -11.93 -6.16 12.59
C VAL A 40 -12.14 -5.42 13.90
N SER A 41 -11.43 -4.32 14.06
CA SER A 41 -11.65 -3.33 15.10
C SER A 41 -12.26 -2.07 14.48
N PHE A 42 -13.05 -1.32 15.25
CA PHE A 42 -13.57 -0.03 14.81
C PHE A 42 -13.05 1.11 15.69
N ILE A 43 -12.16 1.90 15.11
CA ILE A 43 -11.56 3.08 15.74
C ILE A 43 -12.52 4.26 15.57
N LYS A 44 -13.22 4.61 16.65
CA LYS A 44 -14.32 5.61 16.63
C LYS A 44 -13.87 7.05 16.48
N LYS A 45 -12.61 7.36 16.78
CA LYS A 45 -12.05 8.71 16.78
C LYS A 45 -10.69 8.69 16.11
N PRO A 46 -10.26 9.77 15.44
CA PRO A 46 -8.92 9.83 14.86
C PRO A 46 -7.83 9.48 15.88
N GLU A 47 -7.01 8.50 15.55
CA GLU A 47 -5.82 8.10 16.31
C GLU A 47 -4.57 8.41 15.49
N LYS A 48 -3.57 8.98 16.14
CA LYS A 48 -2.28 9.28 15.52
C LYS A 48 -1.46 8.00 15.42
N ILE A 49 -0.94 7.69 14.24
CA ILE A 49 -0.23 6.44 13.95
C ILE A 49 1.21 6.62 13.45
N LEU A 50 1.55 7.79 12.90
CA LEU A 50 2.90 8.14 12.46
C LEU A 50 3.19 9.63 12.64
N ASP A 51 4.47 9.97 12.57
CA ASP A 51 5.03 11.32 12.57
C ASP A 51 5.92 11.53 11.35
N ASN A 52 6.22 12.80 11.06
CA ASN A 52 7.20 13.20 10.04
C ASN A 52 6.88 12.74 8.60
N ALA A 53 5.62 12.47 8.30
CA ALA A 53 5.21 12.09 6.96
C ALA A 53 5.19 13.28 6.00
N VAL A 54 5.66 13.04 4.78
CA VAL A 54 5.55 13.99 3.66
C VAL A 54 4.45 13.57 2.70
N LEU A 55 4.11 12.28 2.64
CA LEU A 55 3.08 11.74 1.77
C LEU A 55 2.40 10.54 2.41
N VAL A 56 1.10 10.38 2.13
CA VAL A 56 0.33 9.17 2.44
C VAL A 56 -0.49 8.76 1.21
N THR A 57 -0.57 7.46 0.94
CA THR A 57 -1.36 6.86 -0.13
C THR A 57 -2.06 5.62 0.41
N GLY A 58 -3.16 5.19 -0.23
CA GLY A 58 -3.82 3.97 0.19
C GLY A 58 -5.15 3.67 -0.48
N GLY A 59 -5.85 2.70 0.09
CA GLY A 59 -7.13 2.15 -0.36
C GLY A 59 -7.57 1.04 0.58
N THR A 60 -7.34 -0.22 0.22
CA THR A 60 -7.53 -1.37 1.13
C THR A 60 -6.33 -1.60 2.05
N PHE A 61 -5.19 -1.03 1.69
CA PHE A 61 -3.96 -0.93 2.46
C PHE A 61 -3.33 0.43 2.20
N HIS A 62 -2.34 0.81 2.99
CA HIS A 62 -1.81 2.17 3.02
C HIS A 62 -0.29 2.17 3.04
N ALA A 63 0.28 3.28 2.56
CA ALA A 63 1.69 3.59 2.71
C ALA A 63 1.88 5.06 3.09
N ALA A 64 2.97 5.33 3.78
CA ALA A 64 3.47 6.66 4.08
C ALA A 64 4.93 6.76 3.66
N LEU A 65 5.31 7.92 3.11
CA LEU A 65 6.70 8.33 2.95
C LEU A 65 7.01 9.35 4.02
N LEU A 66 8.06 9.10 4.80
CA LEU A 66 8.56 10.02 5.81
C LEU A 66 9.64 10.95 5.23
N ASN A 67 9.88 12.07 5.91
CA ASN A 67 10.84 13.09 5.50
C ASN A 67 12.30 12.60 5.49
N ASP A 68 12.59 11.47 6.14
CA ASP A 68 13.89 10.81 6.14
C ASP A 68 14.09 9.83 4.96
N GLY A 69 13.13 9.79 4.02
CA GLY A 69 13.17 8.91 2.85
C GLY A 69 12.77 7.47 3.15
N THR A 70 12.16 7.19 4.32
CA THR A 70 11.66 5.85 4.65
C THR A 70 10.20 5.65 4.27
N VAL A 71 9.88 4.46 3.78
CA VAL A 71 8.50 4.06 3.47
C VAL A 71 7.98 3.11 4.53
N TRP A 72 6.76 3.36 4.97
CA TRP A 72 6.03 2.58 5.94
C TRP A 72 4.71 2.12 5.35
N THR A 73 4.36 0.84 5.51
CA THR A 73 3.12 0.25 4.96
C THR A 73 2.32 -0.44 6.06
N TRP A 74 0.99 -0.48 5.88
CA TRP A 74 0.07 -1.20 6.77
C TRP A 74 -1.26 -1.50 6.08
N GLY A 75 -2.08 -2.36 6.69
CA GLY A 75 -3.40 -2.76 6.21
C GLY A 75 -3.39 -4.14 5.57
N TYR A 76 -4.28 -4.34 4.60
CA TYR A 76 -4.52 -5.64 3.96
C TYR A 76 -3.32 -6.08 3.11
N ASN A 77 -2.84 -7.32 3.29
CA ASN A 77 -1.60 -7.84 2.70
C ASN A 77 -1.72 -9.27 2.13
N PRO A 78 -2.77 -9.61 1.36
CA PRO A 78 -2.98 -10.98 0.90
C PRO A 78 -1.86 -11.47 -0.03
N ALA A 79 -1.33 -10.60 -0.87
CA ALA A 79 -0.33 -10.90 -1.90
C ALA A 79 1.00 -10.17 -1.64
N ASP A 80 1.34 -9.95 -0.37
CA ASP A 80 2.58 -9.28 0.06
C ASP A 80 2.78 -7.86 -0.48
N ASN A 81 1.67 -7.19 -0.83
CA ASN A 81 1.63 -5.83 -1.34
C ASN A 81 2.15 -4.77 -0.37
N CYS A 82 2.29 -5.08 0.91
CA CYS A 82 2.99 -4.25 1.89
C CYS A 82 4.51 -4.47 1.89
N GLY A 83 5.07 -5.40 1.12
CA GLY A 83 6.50 -5.74 1.20
C GLY A 83 6.86 -6.40 2.53
N ILE A 84 5.96 -7.24 3.05
CA ILE A 84 6.12 -7.98 4.30
C ILE A 84 5.59 -9.40 4.06
N ALA A 85 6.42 -10.40 4.41
CA ALA A 85 6.09 -11.82 4.26
C ALA A 85 5.18 -12.34 5.38
N ASP A 86 4.56 -13.50 5.15
CA ASP A 86 3.87 -14.33 6.16
C ASP A 86 2.80 -13.63 7.01
N SER A 87 2.22 -12.55 6.47
CA SER A 87 1.11 -11.86 7.12
C SER A 87 0.06 -11.43 6.11
N LEU A 88 -1.20 -11.77 6.35
CA LEU A 88 -2.33 -11.29 5.54
C LEU A 88 -2.78 -9.88 5.96
N VAL A 89 -2.31 -9.38 7.11
CA VAL A 89 -2.68 -8.07 7.66
C VAL A 89 -1.50 -7.47 8.41
N VAL A 90 -1.06 -6.30 7.97
CA VAL A 90 -0.03 -5.51 8.65
C VAL A 90 -0.72 -4.50 9.56
N LYS A 91 -0.84 -4.80 10.85
CA LYS A 91 -1.70 -4.05 11.78
C LYS A 91 -1.27 -2.62 12.04
N THR A 92 0.04 -2.41 12.11
CA THR A 92 0.64 -1.10 12.41
C THR A 92 1.58 -0.71 11.28
N PRO A 93 1.77 0.59 11.03
CA PRO A 93 2.79 1.06 10.12
C PRO A 93 4.12 0.35 10.39
N THR A 94 4.67 -0.27 9.36
CA THR A 94 5.94 -1.00 9.44
C THR A 94 6.87 -0.50 8.34
N LYS A 95 8.12 -0.19 8.68
CA LYS A 95 9.12 0.29 7.72
C LYS A 95 9.49 -0.82 6.74
N VAL A 96 9.45 -0.53 5.44
CA VAL A 96 9.69 -1.53 4.38
C VAL A 96 10.70 -1.09 3.31
N ALA A 97 10.98 0.21 3.21
CA ALA A 97 12.03 0.72 2.34
C ALA A 97 12.71 1.97 2.91
N SER A 98 13.87 2.30 2.36
CA SER A 98 14.64 3.53 2.61
C SER A 98 15.12 4.09 1.26
N ASP A 99 15.65 5.31 1.28
CA ASP A 99 16.16 6.01 0.11
C ASP A 99 15.07 6.27 -0.96
N VAL A 100 13.83 6.47 -0.51
CA VAL A 100 12.66 6.66 -1.37
C VAL A 100 12.29 8.14 -1.49
N ILE A 101 11.92 8.56 -2.69
CA ILE A 101 11.40 9.91 -2.96
C ILE A 101 9.90 9.92 -3.28
N MET A 102 9.33 8.79 -3.74
CA MET A 102 7.90 8.64 -3.99
C MET A 102 7.42 7.21 -3.73
N VAL A 103 6.15 7.07 -3.29
CA VAL A 103 5.48 5.77 -3.08
C VAL A 103 4.05 5.78 -3.59
N TRP A 104 3.63 4.67 -4.21
CA TRP A 104 2.28 4.45 -4.72
C TRP A 104 1.76 3.07 -4.33
N THR A 105 0.46 2.98 -4.03
CA THR A 105 -0.20 1.76 -3.57
C THR A 105 -1.48 1.50 -4.36
N GLY A 106 -1.56 0.38 -5.09
CA GLY A 106 -2.76 -0.02 -5.85
C GLY A 106 -3.29 1.04 -6.85
N ARG A 107 -4.33 0.66 -7.63
CA ARG A 107 -5.05 1.47 -8.66
C ARG A 107 -4.44 2.84 -9.02
N LEU A 108 -3.31 2.81 -9.71
CA LEU A 108 -2.81 3.94 -10.47
C LEU A 108 -3.69 4.11 -11.72
N GLN A 109 -4.86 4.76 -11.58
CA GLN A 109 -5.49 5.40 -12.73
C GLN A 109 -4.82 6.76 -12.93
N TYR A 110 -3.78 6.80 -13.76
CA TYR A 110 -3.26 8.06 -14.28
C TYR A 110 -4.23 8.59 -15.32
N ASN A 111 -4.97 9.64 -15.00
CA ASN A 111 -5.76 10.39 -15.97
C ASN A 111 -4.90 11.51 -16.59
N SER A 112 -3.77 11.15 -17.19
CA SER A 112 -2.95 12.09 -17.94
C SER A 112 -2.11 11.40 -19.01
N ASP A 113 -2.25 11.86 -20.25
CA ASP A 113 -1.66 11.34 -21.50
C ASP A 113 -0.12 11.36 -21.58
N LYS A 114 0.58 11.59 -20.45
CA LYS A 114 2.04 11.80 -20.40
C LYS A 114 2.78 10.93 -19.39
N TYR A 115 2.07 10.14 -18.59
CA TYR A 115 2.64 9.23 -17.57
C TYR A 115 1.93 7.88 -17.52
N SER A 116 1.30 7.47 -18.63
CA SER A 116 0.86 6.10 -18.80
C SER A 116 2.07 5.17 -18.84
N LEU A 117 2.08 4.13 -18.03
CA LEU A 117 2.95 2.98 -18.29
C LEU A 117 2.55 2.42 -19.65
N ALA A 118 3.46 2.49 -20.62
CA ALA A 118 3.21 1.98 -21.96
C ALA A 118 2.90 0.48 -21.86
N GLY A 119 1.75 0.08 -22.40
CA GLY A 119 1.28 -1.31 -22.42
C GLY A 119 0.05 -1.64 -21.56
N PHE A 120 -0.62 -0.67 -20.94
CA PHE A 120 -1.86 -0.91 -20.18
C PHE A 120 -3.11 -0.40 -20.92
N ASP A 121 -3.63 -1.21 -21.85
CA ASP A 121 -4.87 -0.95 -22.58
C ASP A 121 -6.10 -1.43 -21.77
N GLY A 122 -6.74 -0.50 -21.06
CA GLY A 122 -8.19 -0.31 -21.12
C GLY A 122 -9.18 -1.37 -20.59
N GLU A 123 -8.78 -2.59 -20.21
CA GLU A 123 -9.66 -3.55 -19.50
C GLU A 123 -8.93 -4.12 -18.28
N TYR A 124 -9.18 -3.55 -17.10
CA TYR A 124 -8.70 -4.11 -15.84
C TYR A 124 -9.35 -5.48 -15.60
N PRO A 125 -8.61 -6.62 -15.50
CA PRO A 125 -9.00 -7.57 -14.48
C PRO A 125 -8.88 -6.82 -13.15
N ALA A 126 -9.93 -6.88 -12.34
CA ALA A 126 -9.89 -6.29 -11.02
C ALA A 126 -8.64 -6.83 -10.26
N GLU A 127 -7.95 -5.98 -9.49
CA GLU A 127 -7.32 -6.37 -8.21
C GLU A 127 -5.81 -6.65 -8.05
N MET A 128 -4.88 -6.37 -8.98
CA MET A 128 -3.45 -6.52 -8.62
C MET A 128 -3.02 -5.54 -7.49
N MET A 129 -2.64 -6.10 -6.33
CA MET A 129 -2.23 -5.34 -5.15
C MET A 129 -0.71 -5.18 -5.13
N ASN A 130 -0.21 -3.97 -5.41
CA ASN A 130 1.23 -3.68 -5.45
C ASN A 130 1.59 -2.37 -4.74
N THR A 131 2.80 -2.31 -4.18
CA THR A 131 3.45 -1.06 -3.78
C THR A 131 4.63 -0.79 -4.71
N VAL A 132 4.65 0.40 -5.29
CA VAL A 132 5.74 0.91 -6.12
C VAL A 132 6.44 2.02 -5.37
N ILE A 133 7.77 2.03 -5.41
CA ILE A 133 8.61 3.10 -4.88
C ILE A 133 9.54 3.62 -5.97
N GLU A 134 9.80 4.91 -5.95
CA GLU A 134 10.88 5.55 -6.69
C GLU A 134 11.99 5.89 -5.71
N LYS A 135 13.21 5.42 -5.98
CA LYS A 135 14.38 5.71 -5.14
C LYS A 135 15.06 7.01 -5.54
N ASN A 136 15.92 7.51 -4.64
CA ASN A 136 16.71 8.73 -4.83
C ASN A 136 17.64 8.68 -6.06
N ASP A 137 17.99 7.50 -6.54
CA ASP A 137 18.78 7.26 -7.76
C ASP A 137 17.92 7.23 -9.04
N GLY A 138 16.60 7.43 -8.91
CA GLY A 138 15.63 7.39 -10.00
C GLY A 138 15.18 5.97 -10.38
N SER A 139 15.66 4.93 -9.70
CA SER A 139 15.22 3.55 -9.95
C SER A 139 13.83 3.29 -9.36
N TYR A 140 13.05 2.48 -10.06
CA TYR A 140 11.74 2.03 -9.60
C TYR A 140 11.83 0.63 -9.04
N TRP A 141 11.13 0.41 -7.93
CA TRP A 141 11.05 -0.90 -7.30
C TRP A 141 9.61 -1.22 -6.95
N ILE A 142 9.24 -2.49 -7.03
CA ILE A 142 7.87 -2.95 -6.80
C ILE A 142 7.86 -4.20 -5.92
N CYS A 143 6.83 -4.32 -5.08
CA CYS A 143 6.49 -5.54 -4.36
C CYS A 143 4.98 -5.78 -4.44
N GLY A 144 4.55 -7.01 -4.13
CA GLY A 144 3.16 -7.42 -4.18
C GLY A 144 2.86 -8.49 -5.23
N GLU A 145 1.61 -8.49 -5.70
CA GLU A 145 1.05 -9.49 -6.60
C GLU A 145 1.61 -9.41 -8.03
N GLY A 146 1.89 -10.58 -8.60
CA GLY A 146 2.48 -10.74 -9.93
C GLY A 146 3.98 -10.47 -9.98
N ILE A 147 4.62 -10.16 -8.85
CA ILE A 147 6.02 -9.78 -8.75
C ILE A 147 6.85 -10.93 -8.18
N GLY A 148 8.11 -11.09 -8.61
CA GLY A 148 9.02 -12.08 -8.03
C GLY A 148 8.67 -13.53 -8.39
N THR A 149 8.99 -14.46 -7.50
CA THR A 149 8.82 -15.91 -7.71
C THR A 149 8.17 -16.63 -6.53
N GLU A 150 7.86 -15.92 -5.44
CA GLU A 150 7.20 -16.51 -4.28
C GLU A 150 5.76 -16.86 -4.69
N GLN A 151 5.23 -17.98 -4.21
CA GLN A 151 3.87 -18.42 -4.50
C GLN A 151 3.07 -18.36 -3.21
N LYS A 152 1.93 -17.68 -3.25
CA LYS A 152 1.05 -17.55 -2.09
C LYS A 152 -0.36 -17.92 -2.48
N THR A 153 -0.95 -18.83 -1.70
CA THR A 153 -2.37 -19.13 -1.82
C THR A 153 -3.14 -17.96 -1.23
N VAL A 154 -3.89 -17.27 -2.09
CA VAL A 154 -4.83 -16.23 -1.67
C VAL A 154 -6.20 -16.89 -1.60
N SER A 155 -6.79 -16.81 -0.41
CA SER A 155 -8.06 -17.42 -0.14
C SER A 155 -9.20 -16.47 -0.55
N GLY A 156 -9.96 -16.83 -1.58
CA GLY A 156 -11.21 -16.17 -2.02
C GLY A 156 -12.38 -17.15 -2.06
N GLU A 157 -13.47 -16.86 -2.79
CA GLU A 157 -14.58 -17.85 -3.00
C GLU A 157 -14.09 -19.18 -3.59
N THR A 158 -12.97 -19.13 -4.31
CA THR A 158 -12.13 -20.28 -4.65
C THR A 158 -10.68 -19.96 -4.27
N GLU A 159 -9.92 -20.96 -3.84
CA GLU A 159 -8.49 -20.79 -3.63
C GLU A 159 -7.79 -20.57 -4.96
N TYR A 160 -6.99 -19.52 -5.04
CA TYR A 160 -6.10 -19.29 -6.17
C TYR A 160 -4.70 -19.01 -5.65
N THR A 161 -3.70 -19.39 -6.44
CA THR A 161 -2.30 -19.10 -6.12
C THR A 161 -1.86 -17.92 -6.96
N VAL A 162 -1.26 -16.93 -6.29
CA VAL A 162 -0.62 -15.80 -6.96
C VAL A 162 0.89 -15.92 -6.82
N THR A 163 1.60 -15.52 -7.87
CA THR A 163 2.99 -15.14 -7.73
C THR A 163 3.03 -13.81 -6.96
N CYS A 164 3.91 -13.68 -5.98
CA CYS A 164 4.11 -12.42 -5.28
C CYS A 164 5.54 -12.23 -4.80
N SER A 165 5.82 -11.01 -4.36
CA SER A 165 7.08 -10.71 -3.68
C SER A 165 6.83 -9.88 -2.44
N SER A 166 7.28 -10.42 -1.31
CA SER A 166 7.39 -9.72 -0.04
C SER A 166 8.57 -8.76 0.03
N LYS A 167 9.39 -8.67 -1.02
CA LYS A 167 10.52 -7.76 -1.11
C LYS A 167 10.34 -6.85 -2.32
N PHE A 168 10.78 -5.62 -2.17
CA PHE A 168 10.92 -4.73 -3.32
C PHE A 168 11.98 -5.30 -4.26
N VAL A 169 11.61 -5.45 -5.53
CA VAL A 169 12.53 -5.82 -6.62
C VAL A 169 12.61 -4.68 -7.64
N PRO A 170 13.74 -4.51 -8.35
CA PRO A 170 13.84 -3.52 -9.42
C PRO A 170 12.75 -3.73 -10.47
N TYR A 171 12.18 -2.64 -10.97
CA TYR A 171 11.15 -2.64 -11.99
C TYR A 171 11.51 -1.69 -13.12
N GLU A 172 11.48 -2.21 -14.34
CA GLU A 172 11.67 -1.45 -15.56
C GLU A 172 10.33 -1.35 -16.26
N PHE A 173 9.85 -0.12 -16.49
CA PHE A 173 8.64 0.09 -17.26
C PHE A 173 8.91 -0.30 -18.72
N SER A 174 8.08 -1.17 -19.29
CA SER A 174 8.12 -1.43 -20.72
C SER A 174 7.87 -0.12 -21.48
N LYS A 175 8.72 0.16 -22.47
CA LYS A 175 8.60 1.33 -23.35
C LYS A 175 7.45 1.19 -24.34
#